data_AF-A0A1Z9JHB7-F1
#
_entry.id   AF-A0A1Z9JHB7-F1
#
_cell.length_a   1.000
_cell.length_b   1.000
_cell.length_c   1.000
_cell.angle_alpha   90.00
_cell.angle_beta   90.00
_cell.angle_gamma   90.00
#
_symmetry.space_group_name_H-M   'P 1'
#
loop_
_entity.id
_entity.type
_entity.pdbx_description
1 polymer ?
#
loop_
_entity_poly.entity_id
_entity_poly.type
_entity_poly.pdbx_seq_one_letter_code
_entity_poly.pdbx_strand_id
1 'polypeptide(L)' 'MLAKPNAASDQRAEHDNAARALFEQARRVAEMGQFSEAGSLILKALAQERRAQSAGPQVMQLIKPRT' A
#
# COMPACT_ATOMS: atom_id res chain seq x y z
N MET A 1 7.54 17.34 -25.10
CA MET A 1 7.81 16.02 -24.46
C MET A 1 7.16 16.01 -23.09
N LEU A 2 6.04 15.32 -22.91
CA LEU A 2 5.36 15.18 -21.61
C LEU A 2 5.15 13.68 -21.33
N ALA A 3 6.14 13.06 -20.70
CA ALA A 3 6.07 11.67 -20.26
C ALA A 3 6.45 11.60 -18.78
N LYS A 4 5.45 11.61 -17.89
CA LYS A 4 5.54 11.07 -16.52
C LYS A 4 4.25 10.39 -16.01
N PRO A 5 3.61 9.46 -16.75
CA PRO A 5 2.60 8.58 -16.15
C PRO A 5 3.20 7.32 -15.48
N ASN A 6 4.51 7.06 -15.61
CA ASN A 6 5.10 5.77 -15.20
C ASN A 6 5.44 5.69 -13.69
N ALA A 7 6.00 6.75 -13.11
CA ALA A 7 6.52 6.70 -11.74
C ALA A 7 5.46 6.44 -10.67
N ALA A 8 4.22 6.88 -10.88
CA ALA A 8 3.10 6.62 -9.98
C ALA A 8 2.64 5.15 -10.05
N SER A 9 2.57 4.61 -11.26
CA SER A 9 2.27 3.19 -11.52
C SER A 9 3.38 2.27 -10.99
N ASP A 10 4.63 2.68 -11.13
CA ASP A 10 5.81 1.95 -10.63
C ASP A 10 5.79 1.89 -9.09
N GLN A 11 5.58 3.03 -8.42
CA GLN A 11 5.44 3.09 -6.96
C GLN A 11 4.26 2.25 -6.44
N ARG A 12 3.13 2.28 -7.16
CA ARG A 12 1.98 1.41 -6.83
C ARG A 12 2.36 -0.07 -6.90
N ALA A 13 3.02 -0.49 -7.98
CA ALA A 13 3.46 -1.87 -8.15
C ALA A 13 4.48 -2.29 -7.09
N GLU A 14 5.40 -1.41 -6.70
CA GLU A 14 6.35 -1.65 -5.60
C GLU A 14 5.63 -1.87 -4.26
N HIS A 15 4.66 -1.01 -3.93
CA HIS A 15 3.86 -1.17 -2.72
C HIS A 15 3.03 -2.46 -2.73
N ASP A 16 2.42 -2.81 -3.87
CA ASP A 16 1.66 -4.05 -4.03
C ASP A 16 2.56 -5.30 -3.85
N ASN A 17 3.76 -5.29 -4.42
CA ASN A 17 4.73 -6.37 -4.26
C ASN A 17 5.21 -6.50 -2.81
N ALA A 18 5.49 -5.37 -2.15
CA ALA A 18 5.87 -5.36 -0.74
C ALA A 18 4.76 -5.88 0.17
N ALA A 19 3.49 -5.54 -0.10
CA ALA A 19 2.35 -6.05 0.64
C ALA A 19 2.24 -7.59 0.52
N ARG A 20 2.35 -8.11 -0.70
CA ARG A 20 2.31 -9.57 -0.97
C ARG A 20 3.41 -10.32 -0.22
N ALA A 21 4.64 -9.81 -0.24
CA ALA A 21 5.75 -10.43 0.47
C ALA A 21 5.51 -10.48 1.99
N LEU A 22 4.95 -9.41 2.57
CA LEU A 22 4.61 -9.34 3.99
C LEU A 22 3.48 -10.30 4.36
N PHE A 23 2.45 -10.46 3.51
CA PHE A 23 1.38 -11.44 3.73
C PHE A 23 1.89 -12.88 3.67
N GLU A 24 2.74 -13.22 2.70
CA GLU A 24 3.37 -14.55 2.62
C GLU A 24 4.23 -14.84 3.86
N GLN A 25 4.95 -13.84 4.36
CA GLN A 25 5.70 -13.98 5.61
C GLN A 25 4.76 -14.16 6.81
N ALA A 26 3.70 -13.36 6.91
CA ALA A 26 2.72 -13.46 7.97
C ALA A 26 2.07 -14.84 8.01
N ARG A 27 1.77 -15.43 6.85
CA ARG A 27 1.24 -16.77 6.72
C ARG A 27 2.18 -17.82 7.30
N ARG A 28 3.46 -17.82 6.88
CA ARG A 28 4.46 -18.77 7.41
C ARG A 28 4.62 -18.66 8.92
N VAL A 29 4.66 -17.43 9.44
CA VAL A 29 4.78 -17.15 10.88
C VAL A 29 3.53 -17.60 11.65
N ALA A 30 2.34 -17.41 11.10
CA ALA A 30 1.09 -17.92 11.68
C ALA A 30 1.02 -19.45 11.67
N GLU A 31 1.49 -20.10 10.60
CA GLU A 31 1.60 -21.57 10.51
C GLU A 31 2.54 -22.15 11.58
N MET A 32 3.53 -21.36 12.05
CA MET A 32 4.40 -21.69 13.19
C MET A 32 3.79 -21.34 14.56
N GLY A 33 2.56 -20.84 14.61
CA GLY A 33 1.86 -20.45 15.85
C GLY A 33 2.26 -19.08 16.41
N GLN A 34 3.08 -18.30 15.69
CA GLN A 34 3.58 -17.00 16.14
C GLN A 34 2.60 -15.86 15.79
N PHE A 35 1.39 -15.91 16.35
CA PHE A 35 0.28 -15.04 15.93
C PHE A 35 0.52 -13.54 16.16
N SER A 36 1.25 -13.15 17.21
CA SER A 36 1.57 -11.74 17.47
C SER A 36 2.47 -11.15 16.38
N GLU A 37 3.46 -11.92 15.92
CA GLU A 37 4.36 -11.51 14.85
C GLU A 37 3.64 -11.52 13.49
N ALA A 38 2.83 -12.55 13.23
CA ALA A 38 1.98 -12.60 12.04
C ALA A 38 1.03 -11.39 11.95
N GLY A 39 0.39 -11.02 13.06
CA GLY A 39 -0.45 -9.83 13.15
C GLY A 39 0.33 -8.54 12.83
N SER A 40 1.54 -8.41 13.36
CA SER A 40 2.41 -7.26 13.07
C SER A 40 2.79 -7.17 11.57
N LEU A 41 3.03 -8.32 10.93
CA LEU A 41 3.32 -8.40 9.49
C LEU A 41 2.10 -8.03 8.64
N ILE A 42 0.90 -8.50 9.02
CA ILE A 42 -0.37 -8.14 8.37
C ILE A 42 -0.58 -6.61 8.43
N LEU A 43 -0.39 -5.98 9.59
CA LEU A 43 -0.56 -4.53 9.73
C LEU A 43 0.42 -3.74 8.84
N LYS A 44 1.66 -4.24 8.69
CA LYS A 44 2.64 -3.65 7.77
C LYS A 44 2.22 -3.83 6.30
N ALA A 45 1.68 -4.98 5.93
CA ALA A 45 1.17 -5.24 4.58
C ALA A 45 0.01 -4.30 4.22
N LEU A 46 -0.97 -4.15 5.12
CA LEU A 46 -2.09 -3.21 4.95
C LEU A 46 -1.62 -1.76 4.80
N ALA A 47 -0.53 -1.38 5.47
CA ALA A 47 0.06 -0.05 5.31
C ALA A 47 0.73 0.16 3.94
N GLN A 48 1.19 -0.91 3.28
CA GLN A 48 1.66 -0.86 1.89
C GLN A 48 0.46 -0.73 0.92
N GLU A 49 -0.61 -1.49 1.12
CA GLU A 49 -1.82 -1.39 0.29
C GLU A 49 -2.45 0.02 0.33
N ARG A 50 -2.52 0.64 1.52
CA ARG A 50 -2.97 2.04 1.64
C ARG A 50 -2.10 3.02 0.84
N ARG A 51 -0.79 2.77 0.77
CA ARG A 51 0.14 3.59 -0.02
C ARG A 51 -0.01 3.33 -1.51
N ALA A 52 -0.19 2.08 -1.93
CA ALA A 52 -0.50 1.72 -3.31
C ALA A 52 -1.80 2.40 -3.81
N GLN A 53 -2.83 2.45 -2.96
CA GLN A 53 -4.09 3.12 -3.26
C GLN A 53 -3.96 4.65 -3.31
N SER A 54 -3.03 5.21 -2.54
CA SER A 54 -2.76 6.66 -2.49
C SER A 54 -1.76 7.15 -3.54
N ALA A 55 -1.10 6.24 -4.28
CA ALA A 55 -0.06 6.55 -5.28
C ALA A 55 -0.60 7.12 -6.60
N GLY A 56 -1.84 7.63 -6.66
CA GLY A 56 -2.45 8.22 -7.84
C GLY A 56 -2.71 9.74 -7.70
N PRO A 57 -3.12 10.43 -8.78
CA PRO A 57 -3.52 11.83 -8.71
C PRO A 57 -4.64 12.03 -7.67
N GLN A 58 -4.35 12.71 -6.57
CA GLN A 58 -5.38 13.11 -5.61
C GLN A 58 -6.19 14.25 -6.23
N VAL A 59 -7.44 13.94 -6.61
CA VAL A 59 -8.42 14.97 -6.97
C VAL A 59 -8.87 15.64 -5.67
N MET A 60 -8.17 16.71 -5.28
CA MET A 60 -8.63 17.60 -4.20
C MET A 60 -9.93 18.25 -4.64
N GLN A 61 -11.06 17.72 -4.16
CA GLN A 61 -12.36 18.39 -4.25
C GLN A 61 -12.31 19.62 -3.34
N LEU A 62 -11.77 20.72 -3.85
CA LEU A 62 -11.73 21.99 -3.12
C LEU A 62 -13.19 22.46 -2.98
N ILE A 63 -13.75 22.34 -1.78
CA ILE A 63 -15.07 22.90 -1.48
C ILE A 63 -14.94 24.41 -1.63
N LYS A 64 -15.60 25.00 -2.63
CA LYS A 64 -15.61 26.45 -2.83
C LYS A 64 -16.38 27.10 -1.67
N PRO A 65 -15.77 28.04 -0.91
CA PRO A 65 -16.50 28.78 0.12
C PRO A 65 -17.57 29.65 -0.53
N ARG A 66 -18.77 29.68 0.07
CA ARG A 66 -19.86 30.58 -0.32
C ARG A 66 -19.66 31.92 0.37
N THR A 67 -19.07 32.87 -0.35
CA THR A 67 -19.09 34.30 -0.03
C THR A 67 -19.64 35.04 -1.22
#